data_AF-A0A0M0JAN1-F1
#
_entry.id   AF-A0A0M0JAN1-F1
#
_cell.length_a   1.000
_cell.length_b   1.000
_cell.length_c   1.000
_cell.angle_alpha   90.00
_cell.angle_beta   90.00
_cell.angle_gamma   90.00
#
_symmetry.space_group_name_H-M   'P 1'
#
loop_
_entity.id
_entity.type
_entity.pdbx_description
1 polymer ?
#
loop_
_entity_poly.entity_id
_entity_poly.type
_entity_poly.pdbx_seq_one_letter_code
_entity_poly.pdbx_strand_id
1 'polypeptide(L)'
;MVEPLRINVERPLLGCVQKVLSYTPSKRGYHLITTHVVEVLGSQLTEMQHGMCNIFVQDMSCSLTVNQNSWRPGRGFDREDVLVAQRIFDLADVPSDPESFAKSLSIPVTSGKLALGPMQGLYLCEHGDFETPKTSTIIITAYGQLATLAASTLKPGSFNPKYRRPEEPGPPRTGPANSWPNWDLPFDRG
;
A
#
# COMPACT_ATOMS: atom_id res chain seq x y z
N MET A 1 37.62 32.44 11.41
CA MET A 1 36.37 32.14 10.68
C MET A 1 36.34 30.64 10.45
N VAL A 2 35.37 29.93 11.03
CA VAL A 2 35.20 28.49 10.86
C VAL A 2 34.28 28.29 9.67
N GLU A 3 34.74 27.60 8.63
CA GLU A 3 33.86 27.22 7.52
C GLU A 3 32.76 26.30 8.06
N PRO A 4 31.49 26.55 7.76
CA PRO A 4 30.43 25.66 8.19
C PRO A 4 30.59 24.30 7.49
N LEU A 5 30.63 23.24 8.29
CA LEU A 5 30.56 21.85 7.84
C LEU A 5 29.35 21.68 6.91
N ARG A 6 29.60 21.65 5.60
CA ARG A 6 28.59 21.27 4.61
C ARG A 6 28.40 19.77 4.69
N ILE A 7 27.47 19.33 5.53
CA ILE A 7 26.95 17.97 5.46
C ILE A 7 26.18 17.88 4.13
N ASN A 8 26.76 17.19 3.14
CA ASN A 8 26.02 16.77 1.95
C ASN A 8 24.98 15.75 2.40
N VAL A 9 23.80 16.23 2.81
CA VAL A 9 22.64 15.36 3.02
C VAL A 9 22.04 15.14 1.63
N GLU A 10 22.45 14.07 0.97
CA GLU A 10 21.73 13.59 -0.22
C GLU A 10 20.27 13.38 0.19
N ARG A 11 19.36 14.16 -0.41
CA ARG A 11 17.94 14.05 -0.09
C ARG A 11 17.40 12.79 -0.77
N PRO A 12 16.75 11.87 -0.03
CA PRO A 12 16.18 10.67 -0.64
C PRO A 12 15.07 11.08 -1.62
N LEU A 13 15.05 10.42 -2.79
CA LEU A 13 13.92 10.52 -3.70
C LEU A 13 12.74 9.75 -3.11
N LEU A 14 11.60 10.41 -2.98
CA LEU A 14 10.36 9.79 -2.52
C LEU A 14 9.47 9.43 -3.71
N GLY A 15 8.90 8.24 -3.68
CA GLY A 15 7.90 7.76 -4.63
C GLY A 15 6.60 7.43 -3.92
N CYS A 16 5.49 7.61 -4.62
CA CYS A 16 4.16 7.19 -4.19
C CYS A 16 3.40 6.65 -5.39
N VAL A 17 2.72 5.52 -5.21
CA VAL A 17 1.87 4.89 -6.20
C VAL A 17 0.58 4.41 -5.54
N GLN A 18 -0.54 4.58 -6.23
CA GLN A 18 -1.80 3.98 -5.87
C GLN A 18 -2.33 3.12 -7.02
N LYS A 19 -2.81 1.93 -6.69
CA LYS A 19 -3.41 0.96 -7.61
C LYS A 19 -4.73 0.45 -7.05
N VAL A 20 -5.55 -0.09 -7.94
CA VAL A 20 -6.82 -0.72 -7.61
C VAL A 20 -6.74 -2.19 -8.01
N LEU A 21 -7.07 -3.07 -7.07
CA LEU A 21 -7.24 -4.50 -7.29
C LEU A 21 -8.73 -4.83 -7.16
N SER A 22 -9.31 -5.37 -8.23
CA SER A 22 -10.63 -6.00 -8.19
C SER A 22 -10.45 -7.48 -7.90
N TYR A 23 -11.04 -7.97 -6.81
CA TYR A 23 -10.93 -9.36 -6.39
C TYR A 23 -12.31 -9.97 -6.18
N THR A 24 -12.58 -11.11 -6.80
CA THR A 24 -13.85 -11.83 -6.65
C THR A 24 -13.62 -13.07 -5.78
N PRO A 25 -13.91 -13.02 -4.47
CA PRO A 25 -13.89 -14.22 -3.65
C PRO A 25 -14.84 -15.29 -4.21
N SER A 26 -14.38 -16.54 -4.21
CA SER A 26 -15.18 -17.66 -4.73
C SER A 26 -16.38 -18.02 -3.84
N LYS A 27 -16.25 -17.79 -2.52
CA LYS A 27 -17.25 -18.04 -1.47
C LYS A 27 -16.85 -17.33 -0.18
N ARG A 28 -17.71 -17.37 0.85
CA ARG A 28 -17.38 -16.97 2.22
C ARG A 28 -16.11 -17.68 2.72
N GLY A 29 -15.24 -16.95 3.43
CA GLY A 29 -14.01 -17.48 4.02
C GLY A 29 -12.79 -16.60 3.78
N TYR A 30 -11.61 -17.16 4.05
CA TYR A 30 -10.32 -16.48 3.93
C TYR A 30 -9.67 -16.79 2.58
N HIS A 31 -9.23 -15.74 1.89
CA HIS A 31 -8.64 -15.80 0.56
C HIS A 31 -7.24 -15.18 0.61
N LEU A 32 -6.21 -15.94 0.27
CA LEU A 32 -4.84 -15.42 0.24
C LEU A 32 -4.67 -14.49 -0.96
N ILE A 33 -4.44 -13.21 -0.70
CA ILE A 33 -4.31 -12.15 -1.73
C ILE A 33 -2.88 -11.60 -1.86
N THR A 34 -1.91 -12.11 -1.09
CA THR A 34 -0.51 -11.61 -1.09
C THR A 34 0.05 -11.47 -2.50
N THR A 35 -0.05 -12.52 -3.32
CA THR A 35 0.49 -12.53 -4.68
C THR A 35 -0.20 -11.49 -5.57
N HIS A 36 -1.52 -11.33 -5.44
CA HIS A 36 -2.28 -10.38 -6.25
C HIS A 36 -1.89 -8.94 -5.93
N VAL A 37 -1.66 -8.62 -4.65
CA VAL A 37 -1.17 -7.30 -4.21
C VAL A 37 0.21 -7.01 -4.80
N VAL A 38 1.14 -7.99 -4.74
CA VAL A 38 2.50 -7.83 -5.27
C VAL A 38 2.49 -7.67 -6.79
N GLU A 39 1.70 -8.47 -7.50
CA GLU A 39 1.56 -8.39 -8.96
C GLU A 39 0.98 -7.05 -9.42
N VAL A 40 -0.03 -6.52 -8.73
CA VAL A 40 -0.64 -5.22 -9.04
C VAL A 40 0.34 -4.06 -8.86
N LEU A 41 1.22 -4.13 -7.86
CA LEU A 41 2.25 -3.11 -7.66
C LEU A 41 3.42 -3.27 -8.64
N GLY A 42 3.76 -4.50 -9.03
CA GLY A 42 4.74 -4.80 -10.07
C GLY A 42 6.10 -4.13 -9.86
N SER A 43 6.65 -3.52 -10.91
CA SER A 43 7.97 -2.88 -10.86
C SER A 43 8.04 -1.70 -9.88
N GLN A 44 6.92 -1.02 -9.63
CA GLN A 44 6.88 0.15 -8.75
C GLN A 44 7.14 -0.22 -7.28
N LEU A 45 6.82 -1.46 -6.88
CA LEU A 45 7.23 -1.98 -5.58
C LEU A 45 8.74 -2.22 -5.57
N THR A 46 9.29 -2.85 -6.61
CA THR A 46 10.72 -3.21 -6.67
C THR A 46 11.66 -2.02 -6.67
N GLU A 47 11.19 -0.86 -7.14
CA GLU A 47 11.93 0.41 -7.11
C GLU A 47 12.01 1.03 -5.71
N MET A 48 11.17 0.60 -4.75
CA MET A 48 11.17 1.15 -3.38
C MET A 48 12.17 0.44 -2.49
N GLN A 49 13.11 1.19 -1.92
CA GLN A 49 14.09 0.67 -0.99
C GLN A 49 13.52 0.53 0.42
N HIS A 50 12.80 1.54 0.91
CA HIS A 50 12.15 1.57 2.21
C HIS A 50 10.83 2.33 2.11
N GLY A 51 9.76 1.83 2.72
CA GLY A 51 8.47 2.50 2.64
C GLY A 51 7.37 1.80 3.41
N MET A 52 6.14 2.16 3.08
CA MET A 52 4.92 1.56 3.60
C MET A 52 3.97 1.27 2.44
N CYS A 53 3.24 0.16 2.56
CA CYS A 53 2.17 -0.23 1.66
C CYS A 53 0.88 -0.34 2.46
N ASN A 54 -0.05 0.58 2.22
CA ASN A 54 -1.40 0.50 2.75
C ASN A 54 -2.31 -0.26 1.79
N ILE A 55 -3.11 -1.17 2.33
CA ILE A 55 -4.08 -1.99 1.60
C ILE A 55 -5.42 -1.75 2.27
N PHE A 56 -6.37 -1.19 1.54
CA PHE A 56 -7.69 -0.80 2.04
C PHE A 56 -8.78 -1.48 1.24
N VAL A 57 -9.68 -2.19 1.90
CA VAL A 57 -10.86 -2.79 1.26
C VAL A 57 -12.05 -1.84 1.37
N GLN A 58 -12.69 -1.52 0.25
CA GLN A 58 -13.85 -0.64 0.20
C GLN A 58 -15.18 -1.38 0.46
N ASP A 59 -15.14 -2.70 0.51
CA ASP A 59 -16.31 -3.54 0.73
C ASP A 59 -16.59 -3.73 2.24
N MET A 60 -17.84 -3.53 2.65
CA MET A 60 -18.27 -3.74 4.02
C MET A 60 -18.38 -5.23 4.40
N SER A 61 -18.61 -6.12 3.43
CA SER A 61 -18.69 -7.57 3.67
C SER A 61 -17.33 -8.25 3.83
N CYS A 62 -16.23 -7.57 3.48
CA CYS A 62 -14.88 -8.11 3.56
C CYS A 62 -14.02 -7.45 4.64
N SER A 63 -13.11 -8.17 5.27
CA SER A 63 -12.01 -7.57 6.05
C SER A 63 -10.65 -8.06 5.55
N LEU A 64 -9.59 -7.44 6.04
CA LEU A 64 -8.21 -7.82 5.78
C LEU A 64 -7.57 -8.32 7.08
N THR A 65 -6.69 -9.30 6.96
CA THR A 65 -5.84 -9.75 8.08
C THR A 65 -4.48 -10.25 7.59
N VAL A 66 -3.49 -10.24 8.49
CA VAL A 66 -2.22 -10.96 8.30
C VAL A 66 -2.26 -12.19 9.18
N ASN A 67 -2.06 -13.37 8.59
CA ASN A 67 -2.06 -14.61 9.35
C ASN A 67 -0.99 -15.60 8.83
N GLN A 68 -0.85 -16.74 9.51
CA GLN A 68 0.07 -17.79 9.12
C GLN A 68 -0.26 -18.28 7.71
N ASN A 69 0.69 -18.10 6.80
CA ASN A 69 0.70 -18.73 5.50
C ASN A 69 1.04 -20.20 5.70
N SER A 70 0.07 -21.08 5.45
CA SER A 70 0.21 -22.55 5.57
C SER A 70 1.18 -23.15 4.54
N TRP A 71 1.72 -22.34 3.64
CA TRP A 71 2.69 -22.71 2.62
C TRP A 71 3.81 -23.61 3.16
N ARG A 72 3.82 -24.87 2.70
CA ARG A 72 4.95 -25.79 2.86
C ARG A 72 5.76 -25.83 1.56
N PRO A 73 7.06 -25.50 1.58
CA PRO A 73 7.89 -25.56 0.38
C PRO A 73 7.88 -26.98 -0.22
N GLY A 74 7.58 -27.10 -1.52
CA GLY A 74 7.69 -28.37 -2.27
C GLY A 74 6.39 -29.13 -2.55
N ARG A 75 5.22 -28.67 -2.06
CA ARG A 75 3.92 -29.30 -2.37
C ARG A 75 2.96 -28.48 -3.22
N GLY A 76 3.24 -27.20 -3.47
CA GLY A 76 2.26 -26.29 -4.08
C GLY A 76 1.10 -26.02 -3.12
N PHE A 77 0.14 -25.17 -3.54
CA PHE A 77 -1.10 -24.94 -2.79
C PHE A 77 -1.97 -26.20 -2.86
N ASP A 78 -1.91 -27.04 -1.83
CA ASP A 78 -2.79 -28.22 -1.74
C ASP A 78 -4.17 -27.79 -1.22
N ARG A 79 -5.21 -28.58 -1.51
CA ARG A 79 -6.57 -28.37 -0.94
C ARG A 79 -6.58 -28.23 0.59
N GLU A 80 -5.55 -28.73 1.25
CA GLU A 80 -5.33 -28.60 2.69
C GLU A 80 -5.01 -27.18 3.15
N ASP A 81 -4.41 -26.32 2.31
CA ASP A 81 -4.13 -24.92 2.66
C ASP A 81 -5.42 -24.09 2.70
N VAL A 82 -6.36 -24.39 1.80
CA VAL A 82 -7.75 -23.91 1.87
C VAL A 82 -8.45 -24.49 3.11
N LEU A 83 -8.13 -25.71 3.51
CA LEU A 83 -8.65 -26.30 4.75
C LEU A 83 -8.01 -25.71 6.02
N VAL A 84 -6.79 -25.16 6.01
CA VAL A 84 -6.27 -24.41 7.15
C VAL A 84 -6.97 -23.07 7.26
N ALA A 85 -7.15 -22.38 6.12
CA ALA A 85 -7.97 -21.19 6.03
C ALA A 85 -9.44 -21.44 6.45
N GLN A 86 -10.04 -22.57 6.07
CA GLN A 86 -11.38 -23.00 6.52
C GLN A 86 -11.38 -23.57 7.95
N ARG A 87 -10.29 -24.17 8.44
CA ARG A 87 -10.17 -24.60 9.84
C ARG A 87 -10.08 -23.42 10.79
N ILE A 88 -9.62 -22.25 10.33
CA ILE A 88 -9.80 -20.99 11.07
C ILE A 88 -11.30 -20.63 11.18
N PHE A 89 -12.14 -21.11 10.27
CA PHE A 89 -13.60 -20.98 10.33
C PHE A 89 -14.27 -22.04 11.24
N ASP A 90 -13.75 -23.29 11.23
CA ASP A 90 -14.40 -24.44 11.90
C ASP A 90 -13.82 -24.81 13.28
N LEU A 91 -12.55 -24.50 13.57
CA LEU A 91 -11.96 -24.71 14.88
C LEU A 91 -12.12 -23.44 15.71
N ALA A 92 -13.11 -23.48 16.60
CA ALA A 92 -13.27 -22.59 17.74
C ALA A 92 -12.03 -22.49 18.68
N ASP A 93 -10.92 -23.17 18.35
CA ASP A 93 -9.70 -23.31 19.17
C ASP A 93 -8.42 -22.73 18.53
N VAL A 94 -8.48 -22.18 17.30
CA VAL A 94 -7.47 -21.19 16.91
C VAL A 94 -8.08 -19.85 17.31
N PRO A 95 -7.48 -19.07 18.23
CA PRO A 95 -7.97 -17.73 18.49
C PRO A 95 -7.75 -16.93 17.19
N SER A 96 -8.74 -16.92 16.30
CA SER A 96 -8.91 -15.82 15.36
C SER A 96 -9.27 -14.64 16.23
N ASP A 97 -8.25 -14.03 16.83
CA ASP A 97 -8.43 -12.86 17.66
C ASP A 97 -9.21 -11.85 16.81
N PRO A 98 -10.48 -11.53 17.12
CA PRO A 98 -11.30 -10.67 16.27
C PRO A 98 -10.65 -9.28 16.09
N GLU A 99 -9.67 -8.94 16.94
CA GLU A 99 -8.81 -7.76 16.84
C GLU A 99 -7.88 -7.75 15.61
N SER A 100 -7.65 -8.90 14.95
CA SER A 100 -6.75 -8.98 13.79
C SER A 100 -7.42 -8.62 12.45
N PHE A 101 -8.73 -8.34 12.44
CA PHE A 101 -9.47 -7.91 11.26
C PHE A 101 -9.53 -6.40 11.15
N ALA A 102 -9.10 -5.89 10.00
CA ALA A 102 -9.15 -4.46 9.71
C ALA A 102 -9.66 -4.20 8.30
N LYS A 103 -10.26 -3.02 8.08
CA LYS A 103 -10.53 -2.53 6.71
C LYS A 103 -9.27 -2.04 6.01
N SER A 104 -8.25 -1.67 6.78
CA SER A 104 -6.97 -1.17 6.28
C SER A 104 -5.83 -1.88 6.98
N LEU A 105 -4.85 -2.35 6.21
CA LEU A 105 -3.58 -2.86 6.72
C LEU A 105 -2.44 -2.02 6.16
N SER A 106 -1.47 -1.68 7.00
CA SER A 106 -0.25 -1.01 6.59
C SER A 106 0.95 -1.94 6.82
N ILE A 107 1.60 -2.34 5.73
CA ILE A 107 2.70 -3.30 5.71
C ILE A 107 3.99 -2.56 5.30
N PRO A 108 5.10 -2.69 6.04
CA PRO A 108 6.35 -2.08 5.64
C PRO A 108 6.85 -2.62 4.30
N VAL A 109 7.52 -1.78 3.54
CA VAL A 109 8.22 -2.14 2.30
C VAL A 109 9.71 -2.07 2.56
N THR A 110 10.45 -3.11 2.18
CA THR A 110 11.91 -3.15 2.32
C THR A 110 12.51 -3.89 1.14
N SER A 111 13.53 -3.27 0.52
CA SER A 111 14.27 -3.84 -0.61
C SER A 111 13.35 -4.37 -1.72
N GLY A 112 12.35 -3.57 -2.08
CA GLY A 112 11.44 -3.88 -3.16
C GLY A 112 10.39 -4.96 -2.85
N LYS A 113 10.17 -5.29 -1.57
CA LYS A 113 9.24 -6.34 -1.14
C LYS A 113 8.39 -5.87 0.04
N LEU A 114 7.19 -6.42 0.15
CA LEU A 114 6.43 -6.34 1.39
C LEU A 114 7.20 -7.10 2.48
N ALA A 115 7.50 -6.44 3.60
CA ALA A 115 8.31 -6.97 4.69
C ALA A 115 7.48 -7.90 5.60
N LEU A 116 6.82 -8.88 5.01
CA LEU A 116 6.11 -9.95 5.70
C LEU A 116 7.11 -11.01 6.18
N GLY A 117 6.82 -11.62 7.33
CA GLY A 117 7.53 -12.81 7.78
C GLY A 117 7.40 -13.97 6.78
N PRO A 118 8.32 -14.95 6.80
CA PRO A 118 8.33 -16.05 5.83
C PRO A 118 7.07 -16.94 5.89
N MET A 119 6.37 -16.91 7.03
CA MET A 119 5.11 -17.59 7.24
C MET A 119 3.94 -16.62 7.36
N GLN A 120 4.05 -15.36 6.93
CA GLN A 120 2.93 -14.42 6.96
C GLN A 120 2.31 -14.28 5.58
N GLY A 121 0.98 -14.29 5.51
CA GLY A 121 0.18 -14.05 4.32
C GLY A 121 -0.84 -12.94 4.57
N LEU A 122 -1.16 -12.19 3.51
CA LEU A 122 -2.24 -11.22 3.48
C LEU A 122 -3.51 -11.90 2.99
N TYR A 123 -4.56 -11.81 3.79
CA TYR A 123 -5.84 -12.45 3.51
C TYR A 123 -6.95 -11.42 3.36
N LEU A 124 -7.80 -11.63 2.35
CA LEU A 124 -9.14 -11.05 2.28
C LEU A 124 -10.12 -12.03 2.91
N CYS A 125 -10.88 -11.59 3.89
CA CYS A 125 -11.84 -12.39 4.62
C CYS A 125 -13.24 -11.97 4.18
N GLU A 126 -13.89 -12.78 3.35
CA GLU A 126 -15.27 -12.56 2.94
C GLU A 126 -16.20 -13.13 4.00
N HIS A 127 -17.03 -12.27 4.59
CA HIS A 127 -17.95 -12.63 5.67
C HIS A 127 -19.36 -12.93 5.16
N GLY A 128 -19.70 -12.46 3.95
CA GLY A 128 -21.02 -12.64 3.34
C GLY A 128 -21.19 -14.01 2.68
N ASP A 129 -22.36 -14.61 2.89
CA ASP A 129 -22.84 -15.75 2.12
C ASP A 129 -23.65 -15.21 0.92
N PHE A 130 -23.00 -15.04 -0.22
CA PHE A 130 -23.62 -14.55 -1.44
C PHE A 130 -23.94 -15.69 -2.41
N GLU A 131 -25.15 -15.69 -2.99
CA GLU A 131 -25.56 -16.64 -4.02
C GLU A 131 -24.79 -16.43 -5.34
N THR A 132 -24.37 -15.19 -5.60
CA THR A 132 -23.55 -14.80 -6.75
C THR A 132 -22.19 -14.26 -6.30
N PRO A 133 -21.09 -14.60 -7.00
CA PRO A 133 -19.78 -14.05 -6.67
C PRO A 133 -19.79 -12.52 -6.74
N LYS A 134 -19.43 -11.88 -5.64
CA LYS A 134 -19.31 -10.43 -5.54
C LYS A 134 -17.87 -10.03 -5.76
N THR A 135 -17.65 -8.98 -6.56
CA THR A 135 -16.31 -8.42 -6.74
C THR A 135 -16.07 -7.31 -5.72
N SER A 136 -15.04 -7.47 -4.89
CA SER A 136 -14.60 -6.46 -3.93
C SER A 136 -13.48 -5.61 -4.51
N THR A 137 -13.51 -4.32 -4.20
CA THR A 137 -12.48 -3.36 -4.62
C THR A 137 -11.49 -3.12 -3.48
N ILE A 138 -10.20 -3.26 -3.78
CA ILE A 138 -9.10 -3.06 -2.85
C ILE A 138 -8.20 -1.94 -3.40
N ILE A 139 -7.98 -0.90 -2.59
CA ILE A 139 -7.07 0.20 -2.89
C ILE A 139 -5.72 -0.10 -2.26
N ILE A 140 -4.66 -0.10 -3.06
CA ILE A 140 -3.30 -0.38 -2.63
C ILE A 140 -2.47 0.87 -2.87
N THR A 141 -1.95 1.46 -1.80
CA THR A 141 -1.12 2.67 -1.85
C THR A 141 0.24 2.36 -1.26
N ALA A 142 1.29 2.38 -2.09
CA ALA A 142 2.66 2.21 -1.65
C ALA A 142 3.41 3.54 -1.76
N TYR A 143 4.18 3.88 -0.74
CA TYR A 143 4.99 5.09 -0.73
C TYR A 143 6.28 4.87 0.07
N GLY A 144 7.35 5.56 -0.33
CA GLY A 144 8.64 5.36 0.31
C GLY A 144 9.80 5.99 -0.44
N GLN A 145 11.00 5.74 0.08
CA GLN A 145 12.25 6.08 -0.58
C GLN A 145 12.47 5.14 -1.78
N LEU A 146 12.66 5.74 -2.96
CA LEU A 146 13.09 5.04 -4.15
C LEU A 146 14.57 4.68 -4.05
N ALA A 147 14.95 3.54 -4.61
CA ALA A 147 16.34 3.20 -4.81
C ALA A 147 16.99 4.30 -5.64
N THR A 148 17.89 5.05 -5.01
CA THR A 148 18.71 6.03 -5.72
C THR A 148 19.53 5.23 -6.72
N LEU A 149 19.34 5.49 -8.03
CA LEU A 149 20.32 5.07 -9.02
C LEU A 149 21.65 5.59 -8.50
N ALA A 150 22.55 4.69 -8.08
CA ALA A 150 23.87 5.07 -7.64
C ALA A 150 24.41 6.07 -8.66
N ALA A 151 24.86 7.23 -8.17
CA ALA A 151 25.35 8.33 -8.97
C ALA A 151 26.68 7.98 -9.68
N SER A 152 26.75 6.85 -10.37
CA SER A 152 27.92 6.36 -11.10
C SER A 152 27.88 6.69 -12.59
N THR A 153 26.90 7.48 -13.07
CA THR A 153 26.86 7.92 -14.48
C THR A 153 26.52 9.40 -14.64
N LEU A 154 26.86 10.24 -13.68
CA LEU A 154 26.98 11.68 -13.92
C LEU A 154 28.44 12.07 -13.72
N LYS A 155 29.19 12.15 -14.84
CA LYS A 155 30.47 12.87 -14.83
C LYS A 155 30.21 14.26 -14.23
N PRO A 156 30.98 14.70 -13.22
CA PRO A 156 30.86 16.06 -12.72
C PRO A 156 31.38 17.00 -13.81
N GLY A 157 30.50 17.48 -14.70
CA GLY A 157 30.98 18.28 -15.83
C GLY A 157 30.05 18.50 -17.03
N SER A 158 28.72 18.49 -16.86
CA SER A 158 27.85 19.07 -17.91
C SER A 158 26.59 19.69 -17.30
N PHE A 159 26.78 20.78 -16.57
CA PHE A 159 25.69 21.69 -16.24
C PHE A 159 25.27 22.38 -17.55
N ASN A 160 24.10 22.02 -18.09
CA ASN A 160 23.50 22.72 -19.22
C ASN A 160 22.62 23.86 -18.66
N PRO A 161 22.99 25.14 -18.83
CA PRO A 161 22.36 26.27 -18.13
C PRO A 161 20.96 26.65 -18.64
N LYS A 162 20.29 25.78 -19.42
CA LYS A 162 19.00 26.10 -20.06
C LYS A 162 17.75 25.79 -19.23
N TYR A 163 17.86 25.18 -18.04
CA TYR A 163 16.72 25.10 -17.12
C TYR A 163 16.72 26.31 -16.18
N ARG A 164 16.21 27.45 -16.67
CA ARG A 164 15.89 28.60 -15.84
C ARG A 164 14.65 28.20 -15.03
N ARG A 165 14.78 28.18 -13.69
CA ARG A 165 13.66 28.00 -12.75
C ARG A 165 12.49 28.91 -13.22
N PRO A 166 11.24 28.42 -13.33
CA PRO A 166 10.11 29.33 -13.48
C PRO A 166 10.17 30.33 -12.33
N GLU A 167 10.12 31.62 -12.64
CA GLU A 167 10.07 32.66 -11.60
C GLU A 167 8.87 32.35 -10.70
N GLU A 168 9.12 32.25 -9.40
CA GLU A 168 8.04 32.10 -8.42
C GLU A 168 7.09 33.30 -8.60
N PRO A 169 5.78 33.09 -8.76
CA PRO A 169 4.85 34.20 -8.76
C PRO A 169 5.00 34.92 -7.43
N GLY A 170 5.36 36.22 -7.49
CA GLY A 170 5.56 37.05 -6.32
C GLY A 170 4.33 37.04 -5.39
N PRO A 171 4.50 37.36 -4.11
CA PRO A 171 3.41 37.31 -3.14
C PRO A 171 2.22 38.14 -3.64
N PRO A 172 0.98 37.63 -3.49
CA PRO A 172 -0.20 38.36 -3.90
C PRO A 172 -0.25 39.71 -3.17
N ARG A 173 -0.47 40.79 -3.94
CA ARG A 173 -0.70 42.12 -3.38
C ARG A 173 -1.87 42.04 -2.40
N THR A 174 -1.60 42.40 -1.15
CA THR A 174 -2.61 42.46 -0.08
C THR A 174 -3.65 43.54 -0.42
N GLY A 175 -4.80 43.12 -0.95
CA GLY A 175 -6.04 43.89 -0.88
C GLY A 175 -6.70 43.72 0.49
N PRO A 176 -7.63 44.60 0.90
CA PRO A 176 -8.20 44.57 2.24
C PRO A 176 -8.92 43.24 2.49
N ALA A 177 -8.61 42.65 3.65
CA ALA A 177 -9.22 41.42 4.14
C ALA A 177 -10.75 41.56 4.16
N ASN A 178 -11.45 40.68 3.45
CA ASN A 178 -12.81 40.23 3.79
C ASN A 178 -13.25 39.07 2.88
N SER A 179 -13.92 38.09 3.51
CA SER A 179 -14.60 36.90 2.98
C SER A 179 -13.74 35.66 2.66
N TRP A 180 -13.75 34.69 3.59
CA TRP A 180 -13.48 33.29 3.30
C TRP A 180 -14.74 32.67 2.64
N PRO A 181 -14.63 31.79 1.64
CA PRO A 181 -15.79 31.13 1.07
C PRO A 181 -16.31 30.04 2.03
N ASN A 182 -17.61 30.09 2.31
CA ASN A 182 -18.35 29.15 3.14
C ASN A 182 -18.52 27.80 2.40
N TRP A 183 -18.08 26.69 2.99
CA TRP A 183 -18.26 25.33 2.45
C TRP A 183 -19.53 24.70 3.00
N ASP A 184 -20.69 25.26 2.63
CA ASP A 184 -21.96 24.57 2.83
C ASP A 184 -22.16 23.56 1.69
N LEU A 185 -21.85 22.29 1.97
CA LEU A 185 -22.28 21.16 1.13
C LEU A 185 -23.76 20.87 1.41
N PRO A 186 -24.61 20.68 0.38
CA PRO A 186 -25.98 20.25 0.62
C PRO A 186 -25.99 18.77 1.03
N PHE A 187 -26.37 18.52 2.29
CA PHE A 187 -26.89 17.22 2.69
C PHE A 187 -28.25 17.04 2.01
N ASP A 188 -28.27 16.30 0.90
CA ASP A 188 -29.50 15.80 0.31
C ASP A 188 -30.01 14.65 1.20
N ARG A 189 -31.12 14.91 1.90
CA ARG A 189 -31.86 13.90 2.68
C ARG A 189 -32.95 13.33 1.79
N GLY A 190 -32.74 12.11 1.33
CA GLY A 190 -33.81 11.17 0.99
C GLY A 190 -34.19 10.35 2.22
#